data_AF-A0A7N0TIF7-F1
#
_entry.id   AF-A0A7N0TIF7-F1
#
_cell.length_a   1.000
_cell.length_b   1.000
_cell.length_c   1.000
_cell.angle_alpha   90.00
_cell.angle_beta   90.00
_cell.angle_gamma   90.00
#
_symmetry.space_group_name_H-M   'P 1'
#
loop_
_entity.id
_entity.type
_entity.pdbx_description
1 polymer ?
#
loop_
_entity_poly.entity_id
_entity_poly.type
_entity_poly.pdbx_seq_one_letter_code
_entity_poly.pdbx_strand_id
1 'polypeptide(L)'
;MNSVCKALCNEPGVDSKFGVGVGKMEWLNDENSWMLIGYDGSSLGQFSGVVASDKNLASPRLGQPPPLDTNLVPELALGLRDIPVNPCFALMLAFSESLQSIPVKGFSIKNSEILSWAHCDSSKPGRSTSPERWVLHSTADYARKIIAQTGLAKPSSSTLAKVAEELYKEFESTGLNIPKPFFTKAHRWGSAFPAVSIARDETCLFDKQKRVAVCGDFCVSPSVEGAILSGCAAASKLVKMCSSL
;
A
#
# COMPACT_ATOMS: atom_id res chain seq x y z
N MET A 1 0.94 0.32 -12.74
CA MET A 1 -0.50 0.07 -12.88
C MET A 1 -1.25 1.13 -12.08
N ASN A 2 -1.24 2.39 -12.52
CA ASN A 2 -1.94 3.49 -11.84
C ASN A 2 -3.14 4.03 -12.64
N SER A 3 -3.34 3.55 -13.87
CA SER A 3 -4.44 3.98 -14.75
C SER A 3 -5.81 3.68 -14.15
N VAL A 4 -6.00 2.50 -13.56
CA VAL A 4 -7.25 2.11 -12.89
C VAL A 4 -7.60 3.10 -11.77
N CYS A 5 -6.68 3.34 -10.83
CA CYS A 5 -6.89 4.30 -9.75
C CYS A 5 -7.14 5.71 -10.27
N LYS A 6 -6.40 6.15 -11.30
CA LYS A 6 -6.62 7.47 -11.93
C LYS A 6 -8.00 7.60 -12.57
N ALA A 7 -8.50 6.56 -13.21
CA ALA A 7 -9.85 6.57 -13.78
C ALA A 7 -10.90 6.70 -12.66
N LEU A 8 -10.78 5.87 -11.62
CA LEU A 8 -11.69 5.88 -10.46
C LEU A 8 -11.72 7.24 -9.74
N CYS A 9 -10.59 7.95 -9.64
CA CYS A 9 -10.54 9.29 -9.07
C CYS A 9 -11.32 10.36 -9.86
N ASN A 10 -11.67 10.09 -11.12
CA ASN A 10 -12.36 11.03 -12.01
C ASN A 10 -13.80 10.58 -12.33
N GLU A 11 -14.32 9.57 -11.65
CA GLU A 11 -15.70 9.11 -11.85
C GLU A 11 -16.70 10.21 -11.47
N PRO A 12 -17.83 10.35 -12.19
CA PRO A 12 -18.86 11.32 -11.87
C PRO A 12 -19.36 11.19 -10.42
N GLY A 13 -19.39 12.30 -9.68
CA GLY A 13 -19.79 12.33 -8.28
C GLY A 13 -18.65 12.07 -7.28
N VAL A 14 -17.43 11.82 -7.75
CA VAL A 14 -16.23 11.70 -6.89
C VAL A 14 -15.47 13.03 -6.88
N ASP A 15 -15.34 13.66 -5.70
CA ASP A 15 -14.45 14.80 -5.48
C ASP A 15 -13.12 14.33 -4.88
N SER A 16 -12.11 14.15 -5.73
CA SER A 16 -10.77 13.71 -5.31
C SER A 16 -9.91 14.87 -4.81
N LYS A 17 -9.47 14.81 -3.54
CA LYS A 17 -8.50 15.75 -2.95
C LYS A 17 -7.13 15.08 -2.77
N PHE A 18 -6.07 15.71 -3.27
CA PHE A 18 -4.68 15.27 -3.11
C PHE A 18 -3.88 16.23 -2.24
N GLY A 19 -2.81 15.75 -1.61
CA GLY A 19 -2.01 16.56 -0.67
C GLY A 19 -2.72 16.84 0.66
N VAL A 20 -3.84 16.17 0.92
CA VAL A 20 -4.64 16.28 2.14
C VAL A 20 -4.42 15.02 2.99
N GLY A 21 -4.07 15.21 4.26
CA GLY A 21 -3.97 14.12 5.23
C GLY A 21 -4.96 14.35 6.37
N VAL A 22 -5.80 13.35 6.66
CA VAL A 22 -6.74 13.38 7.79
C VAL A 22 -5.97 13.14 9.07
N GLY A 23 -5.91 14.17 9.92
CA GLY A 23 -5.27 14.12 11.24
C GLY A 23 -6.20 13.72 12.37
N LYS A 24 -7.50 14.01 12.25
CA LYS A 24 -8.50 13.65 13.25
C LYS A 24 -9.87 13.41 12.63
N MET A 25 -10.60 12.46 13.21
CA MET A 25 -12.00 12.15 12.91
C MET A 25 -12.82 12.33 14.19
N GLU A 26 -13.79 13.23 14.16
CA GLU A 26 -14.67 13.52 15.30
C GLU A 26 -16.10 13.15 14.96
N TRP A 27 -16.78 12.45 15.88
CA TRP A 27 -18.20 12.18 15.74
C TRP A 27 -19.01 13.28 16.43
N LEU A 28 -19.84 13.98 15.66
CA LEU A 28 -20.76 15.00 16.15
C LEU A 28 -22.09 14.34 16.50
N ASN A 29 -22.37 14.16 17.80
CA ASN A 29 -23.54 13.42 18.27
C ASN A 29 -24.86 14.08 17.85
N ASP A 30 -24.96 15.41 17.95
CA ASP A 30 -26.21 16.14 17.66
C ASP A 30 -26.59 16.06 16.17
N GLU A 31 -25.59 15.93 15.30
CA GLU A 31 -25.75 15.94 13.84
C GLU A 31 -25.65 14.54 13.22
N ASN A 32 -25.34 13.51 14.03
CA ASN A 32 -25.10 12.13 13.60
C ASN A 32 -24.17 12.02 12.38
N SER A 33 -23.02 12.70 12.47
CA SER A 33 -22.07 12.84 11.36
C SER A 33 -20.62 12.89 11.83
N TRP A 34 -19.70 12.74 10.88
CA TRP A 34 -18.26 12.87 11.08
C TRP A 34 -17.76 14.22 10.64
N MET A 35 -16.97 14.89 11.48
CA MET A 35 -16.10 16.00 11.09
C MET A 35 -14.69 15.47 10.84
N LEU A 36 -14.12 15.76 9.68
CA LEU A 36 -12.73 15.42 9.36
C LEU A 36 -11.86 16.66 9.47
N ILE A 37 -10.72 16.51 10.14
CA ILE A 37 -9.76 17.60 10.38
C ILE A 37 -8.40 17.18 9.82
N GLY A 38 -7.75 18.08 9.10
CA GLY A 38 -6.43 17.87 8.50
C GLY A 38 -5.31 17.86 9.53
N TYR A 39 -4.14 17.35 9.14
CA TYR A 39 -2.93 17.44 9.97
C TYR A 39 -2.49 18.88 10.27
N ASP A 40 -2.91 19.83 9.45
CA ASP A 40 -2.69 21.27 9.63
C ASP A 40 -3.79 21.95 10.49
N GLY A 41 -4.76 21.18 10.99
CA GLY A 41 -5.90 21.68 11.77
C GLY A 41 -7.04 22.24 10.92
N SER A 42 -6.95 22.22 9.59
CA SER A 42 -8.03 22.68 8.71
C SER A 42 -9.23 21.76 8.77
N SER A 43 -10.44 22.31 8.67
CA SER A 43 -11.65 21.48 8.46
C SER A 43 -11.64 20.94 7.03
N LEU A 44 -11.79 19.62 6.91
CA LEU A 44 -11.89 18.91 5.63
C LEU A 44 -13.35 18.62 5.23
N GLY A 45 -14.30 19.01 6.09
CA GLY A 45 -15.73 18.86 5.87
C GLY A 45 -16.40 17.87 6.80
N GLN A 46 -17.72 17.79 6.63
CA GLN A 46 -18.62 16.99 7.44
C GLN A 46 -19.34 15.95 6.58
N PHE A 47 -19.41 14.72 7.08
CA PHE A 47 -19.85 13.56 6.30
C PHE A 47 -20.80 12.67 7.11
N SER A 48 -21.88 12.20 6.48
CA SER A 48 -22.85 11.31 7.13
C SER A 48 -22.33 9.90 7.41
N GLY A 49 -21.21 9.52 6.81
CA GLY A 49 -20.51 8.25 7.00
C GLY A 49 -19.11 8.29 6.42
N VAL A 50 -18.23 7.39 6.85
CA VAL A 50 -16.81 7.36 6.44
C VAL A 50 -16.41 5.95 6.00
N VAL A 51 -15.67 5.88 4.89
CA VAL A 51 -14.91 4.68 4.51
C VAL A 51 -13.42 5.01 4.67
N ALA A 52 -12.75 4.32 5.59
CA ALA A 52 -11.32 4.45 5.78
C ALA A 52 -10.59 3.26 5.13
N SER A 53 -9.69 3.56 4.20
CA SER A 53 -8.87 2.56 3.48
C SER A 53 -7.42 2.49 3.97
N ASP A 54 -7.17 2.94 5.20
CA ASP A 54 -5.85 2.98 5.82
C ASP A 54 -5.79 2.04 7.03
N LYS A 55 -4.90 1.05 6.96
CA LYS A 55 -4.69 0.07 8.03
C LYS A 55 -4.23 0.69 9.37
N ASN A 56 -3.61 1.87 9.33
CA ASN A 56 -3.06 2.51 10.53
C ASN A 56 -3.99 3.61 11.08
N LEU A 57 -5.27 3.56 10.74
CA LEU A 57 -6.29 4.52 11.19
C LEU A 57 -6.37 4.66 12.72
N ALA A 58 -6.11 3.56 13.43
CA ALA A 58 -6.13 3.47 14.89
C ALA A 58 -4.72 3.49 15.51
N SER A 59 -3.68 3.73 14.72
CA SER A 59 -2.29 3.73 15.19
C SER A 59 -1.69 5.14 15.18
N PRO A 60 -0.91 5.52 16.22
CA PRO A 60 -0.14 6.75 16.18
C PRO A 60 0.81 6.79 14.97
N ARG A 61 0.98 7.96 14.37
CA ARG A 61 1.92 8.16 13.25
C ARG A 61 2.74 9.41 13.48
N LEU A 62 4.07 9.28 13.34
CA LEU A 62 5.00 10.42 13.40
C LEU A 62 4.85 11.28 14.68
N GLY A 63 4.57 10.63 15.82
CA GLY A 63 4.36 11.31 17.11
C GLY A 63 2.98 11.97 17.28
N GLN A 64 2.06 11.76 16.35
CA GLN A 64 0.69 12.26 16.42
C GLN A 64 -0.28 11.16 16.85
N PRO A 65 -1.39 11.51 17.54
CA PRO A 65 -2.44 10.56 17.88
C PRO A 65 -3.06 9.93 16.61
N PRO A 66 -3.69 8.76 16.73
CA PRO A 66 -4.41 8.15 15.62
C PRO A 66 -5.55 9.06 15.14
N PRO A 67 -5.83 9.12 13.82
CA PRO A 67 -6.96 9.90 13.32
C PRO A 67 -8.31 9.48 13.91
N LEU A 68 -8.52 8.19 14.11
CA LEU A 68 -9.72 7.65 14.72
C LEU A 68 -9.51 7.44 16.22
N ASP A 69 -10.32 8.12 17.04
CA ASP A 69 -10.38 7.82 18.47
C ASP A 69 -10.96 6.41 18.69
N THR A 70 -10.12 5.53 19.21
CA THR A 70 -10.46 4.13 19.45
C THR A 70 -11.59 3.94 20.48
N ASN A 71 -11.85 4.93 21.33
CA ASN A 71 -12.96 4.89 22.28
C ASN A 71 -14.33 5.08 21.60
N LEU A 72 -14.37 5.72 20.42
CA LEU A 72 -15.62 5.94 19.69
C LEU A 72 -16.13 4.67 19.02
N VAL A 73 -15.22 3.74 18.68
CA VAL A 73 -15.50 2.50 17.93
C VAL A 73 -14.60 1.35 18.41
N PRO A 74 -14.79 0.90 19.67
CA PRO A 74 -13.86 -0.03 20.33
C PRO A 74 -13.71 -1.37 19.58
N GLU A 75 -14.79 -1.92 19.04
CA GLU A 75 -14.76 -3.18 18.29
C GLU A 75 -13.92 -3.07 17.00
N LEU A 76 -14.04 -1.95 16.27
CA LEU A 76 -13.18 -1.67 15.11
C LEU A 76 -11.72 -1.51 15.53
N ALA A 77 -11.49 -0.76 16.60
CA ALA A 77 -10.15 -0.49 17.09
C ALA A 77 -9.39 -1.75 17.46
N LEU A 78 -10.05 -2.75 18.05
CA LEU A 78 -9.45 -4.04 18.37
C LEU A 78 -8.92 -4.77 17.12
N GLY A 79 -9.69 -4.78 16.03
CA GLY A 79 -9.29 -5.39 14.77
C GLY A 79 -8.16 -4.66 14.03
N LEU A 80 -7.92 -3.39 14.35
CA LEU A 80 -6.93 -2.54 13.67
C LEU A 80 -5.58 -2.45 14.39
N ARG A 81 -5.47 -3.01 15.60
CA ARG A 81 -4.21 -2.98 16.36
C ARG A 81 -3.19 -3.92 15.73
N ASP A 82 -1.99 -3.38 15.50
CA ASP A 82 -0.78 -4.12 15.16
C ASP A 82 -0.92 -5.10 14.00
N ILE A 83 -1.67 -4.73 12.95
CA ILE A 83 -1.83 -5.56 11.75
C ILE A 83 -0.44 -5.90 11.18
N PRO A 84 0.00 -7.17 11.25
CA PRO A 84 1.33 -7.55 10.84
C PRO A 84 1.47 -7.40 9.32
N VAL A 85 2.67 -7.00 8.89
CA VAL A 85 2.98 -6.73 7.48
C VAL A 85 4.29 -7.34 7.06
N ASN A 86 4.36 -7.71 5.79
CA ASN A 86 5.58 -8.10 5.12
C ASN A 86 6.11 -6.89 4.34
N PRO A 87 7.30 -6.36 4.69
CA PRO A 87 7.95 -5.30 3.93
C PRO A 87 8.60 -5.85 2.65
N CYS A 88 8.88 -4.96 1.70
CA CYS A 88 9.60 -5.30 0.48
C CYS A 88 10.43 -4.10 0.00
N PHE A 89 11.61 -4.35 -0.55
CA PHE A 89 12.31 -3.38 -1.39
C PHE A 89 12.08 -3.72 -2.87
N ALA A 90 11.76 -2.69 -3.66
CA ALA A 90 11.68 -2.80 -5.10
C ALA A 90 12.83 -2.02 -5.73
N LEU A 91 13.55 -2.65 -6.67
CA LEU A 91 14.61 -2.02 -7.45
C LEU A 91 14.16 -1.93 -8.91
N MET A 92 14.14 -0.72 -9.45
CA MET A 92 14.03 -0.50 -10.89
C MET A 92 15.43 -0.42 -11.51
N LEU A 93 15.62 -1.14 -12.60
CA LEU A 93 16.80 -1.14 -13.46
C LEU A 93 16.41 -0.68 -14.87
N ALA A 94 17.29 0.05 -15.55
CA ALA A 94 17.15 0.31 -16.98
C ALA A 94 18.44 0.00 -17.76
N PHE A 95 18.25 -0.61 -18.92
CA PHE A 95 19.30 -1.05 -19.83
C PHE A 95 19.09 -0.42 -21.20
N SER A 96 20.18 -0.01 -21.84
CA SER A 96 20.14 0.61 -23.17
C SER A 96 19.73 -0.42 -24.23
N GLU A 97 20.14 -1.66 -24.03
CA GLU A 97 19.83 -2.80 -24.88
C GLU A 97 18.92 -3.80 -24.14
N SER A 98 18.17 -4.60 -24.90
CA SER A 98 17.32 -5.65 -24.34
C SER A 98 18.17 -6.79 -23.79
N LEU A 99 17.77 -7.34 -22.64
CA LEU A 99 18.43 -8.49 -22.01
C LEU A 99 18.07 -9.80 -22.74
N GLN A 100 18.67 -10.04 -23.90
CA GLN A 100 18.40 -11.22 -24.72
C GLN A 100 18.73 -12.55 -24.02
N SER A 101 19.61 -12.53 -23.02
CA SER A 101 19.97 -13.67 -22.19
C SER A 101 18.81 -14.19 -21.33
N ILE A 102 17.77 -13.38 -21.12
CA ILE A 102 16.61 -13.73 -20.31
C ILE A 102 15.42 -14.06 -21.23
N PRO A 103 15.08 -15.35 -21.44
CA PRO A 103 14.07 -15.75 -22.42
C PRO A 103 12.63 -15.49 -21.98
N VAL A 104 12.42 -15.12 -20.71
CA VAL A 104 11.11 -14.87 -20.11
C VAL A 104 10.99 -13.42 -19.64
N LYS A 105 9.77 -12.92 -19.48
CA LYS A 105 9.51 -11.53 -19.06
C LYS A 105 9.17 -11.37 -17.57
N GLY A 106 9.18 -12.46 -16.81
CA GLY A 106 9.11 -12.44 -15.36
C GLY A 106 9.27 -13.83 -14.76
N PHE A 107 9.88 -13.90 -13.58
CA PHE A 107 10.18 -15.16 -12.91
C PHE A 107 10.36 -14.98 -11.40
N SER A 108 10.05 -16.04 -10.65
CA SER A 108 10.30 -16.13 -9.21
C SER A 108 11.68 -16.69 -8.94
N ILE A 109 12.35 -16.16 -7.92
CA ILE A 109 13.66 -16.62 -7.45
C ILE A 109 13.44 -17.34 -6.12
N LYS A 110 13.76 -18.63 -6.04
CA LYS A 110 13.44 -19.48 -4.88
C LYS A 110 14.59 -19.70 -3.91
N ASN A 111 15.83 -19.68 -4.41
CA ASN A 111 17.03 -20.00 -3.64
C ASN A 111 17.87 -18.76 -3.33
N SER A 112 17.21 -17.62 -3.11
CA SER A 112 17.86 -16.36 -2.76
C SER A 112 17.31 -15.85 -1.44
N GLU A 113 18.22 -15.43 -0.56
CA GLU A 113 17.84 -14.74 0.67
C GLU A 113 17.46 -13.27 0.41
N ILE A 114 17.85 -12.72 -0.74
CA ILE A 114 17.76 -11.30 -1.07
C ILE A 114 16.61 -11.01 -2.05
N LEU A 115 16.49 -11.78 -3.15
CA LEU A 115 15.50 -11.56 -4.21
C LEU A 115 14.39 -12.62 -4.19
N SER A 116 13.16 -12.19 -4.44
CA SER A 116 12.00 -13.10 -4.58
C SER A 116 11.41 -13.14 -5.98
N TRP A 117 11.55 -12.04 -6.74
CA TRP A 117 10.90 -11.88 -8.04
C TRP A 117 11.64 -10.88 -8.92
N ALA A 118 11.63 -11.14 -10.22
CA ALA A 118 12.09 -10.21 -11.25
C ALA A 118 11.07 -10.16 -12.39
N HIS A 119 10.81 -8.99 -12.95
CA HIS A 119 10.05 -8.88 -14.20
C HIS A 119 10.50 -7.73 -15.09
N CYS A 120 10.32 -7.91 -16.40
CA CYS A 120 10.48 -6.86 -17.40
C CYS A 120 9.27 -5.93 -17.32
N ASP A 121 9.47 -4.69 -16.90
CA ASP A 121 8.43 -3.67 -16.81
C ASP A 121 8.07 -3.13 -18.20
N SER A 122 9.05 -3.08 -19.10
CA SER A 122 8.86 -2.68 -20.50
C SER A 122 8.01 -3.67 -21.32
N SER A 123 7.82 -4.92 -20.88
CA SER A 123 6.98 -5.89 -21.61
C SER A 123 5.48 -5.77 -21.31
N LYS A 124 5.05 -4.91 -20.38
CA LYS A 124 3.62 -4.73 -20.09
C LYS A 124 2.94 -3.98 -21.25
N PRO A 125 1.68 -4.29 -21.59
CA PRO A 125 0.95 -3.63 -22.68
C PRO A 125 0.97 -2.09 -22.57
N GLY A 126 1.11 -1.43 -23.72
CA GLY A 126 1.08 0.03 -23.83
C GLY A 126 2.34 0.76 -23.34
N ARG A 127 3.47 0.06 -23.14
CA ARG A 127 4.73 0.66 -22.69
C ARG A 127 5.80 0.66 -23.77
N SER A 128 6.70 1.65 -23.71
CA SER A 128 7.92 1.64 -24.51
C SER A 128 8.79 0.44 -24.17
N THR A 129 9.28 -0.24 -25.19
CA THR A 129 10.23 -1.35 -25.07
C THR A 129 11.67 -0.88 -24.88
N SER A 130 12.00 0.35 -25.30
CA SER A 130 13.32 0.96 -25.13
C SER A 130 13.25 2.30 -24.35
N PRO A 131 14.14 2.54 -23.37
CA PRO A 131 15.08 1.57 -22.79
C PRO A 131 14.35 0.40 -22.11
N GLU A 132 14.98 -0.78 -22.07
CA GLU A 132 14.38 -1.94 -21.41
C GLU A 132 14.49 -1.77 -19.89
N ARG A 133 13.36 -1.94 -19.19
CA ARG A 133 13.27 -1.74 -17.74
C ARG A 133 12.90 -3.02 -17.05
N TRP A 134 13.59 -3.31 -15.96
CA TRP A 134 13.32 -4.44 -15.08
C TRP A 134 12.97 -3.95 -13.67
N VAL A 135 12.07 -4.65 -13.01
CA VAL A 135 11.76 -4.43 -11.59
C VAL A 135 12.06 -5.72 -10.83
N LEU A 136 12.90 -5.60 -9.82
CA LEU A 136 13.27 -6.66 -8.90
C LEU A 136 12.58 -6.41 -7.56
N HIS A 137 12.08 -7.47 -6.93
CA HIS A 137 11.55 -7.41 -5.57
C HIS A 137 12.43 -8.23 -4.64
N SER A 138 12.70 -7.66 -3.47
CA SER A 138 13.40 -8.38 -2.41
C SER A 138 12.53 -9.48 -1.79
N THR A 139 13.13 -10.35 -1.01
CA THR A 139 12.41 -11.14 -0.01
C THR A 139 11.92 -10.23 1.12
N ALA A 140 10.93 -10.70 1.89
CA ALA A 140 10.47 -9.99 3.07
C ALA A 140 11.52 -10.04 4.21
N ASP A 141 12.28 -11.13 4.32
CA ASP A 141 13.34 -11.29 5.33
C ASP A 141 14.50 -10.32 5.13
N TYR A 142 14.97 -10.16 3.89
CA TYR A 142 15.95 -9.14 3.56
C TYR A 142 15.45 -7.74 3.93
N ALA A 143 14.21 -7.42 3.56
CA ALA A 143 13.62 -6.13 3.87
C ALA A 143 13.51 -5.88 5.38
N ARG A 144 13.10 -6.90 6.16
CA ARG A 144 13.07 -6.86 7.64
C ARG A 144 14.46 -6.60 8.22
N LYS A 145 15.49 -7.31 7.74
CA LYS A 145 16.89 -7.15 8.18
C LYS A 145 17.38 -5.72 7.98
N ILE A 146 17.16 -5.15 6.79
CA ILE A 146 17.56 -3.76 6.49
C ILE A 146 16.77 -2.78 7.37
N ILE A 147 15.45 -2.96 7.53
CA ILE A 147 14.63 -2.09 8.38
C ILE A 147 15.09 -2.15 9.85
N ALA A 148 15.46 -3.32 10.37
CA ALA A 148 15.98 -3.46 11.72
C ALA A 148 17.29 -2.68 11.93
N GLN A 149 18.14 -2.59 10.89
CA GLN A 149 19.40 -1.84 10.94
C GLN A 149 19.19 -0.32 10.77
N THR A 150 18.20 0.11 9.98
CA THR A 150 18.05 1.51 9.57
C THR A 150 16.88 2.24 10.24
N GLY A 151 16.03 1.49 10.95
CA GLY A 151 14.81 1.99 11.58
C GLY A 151 13.63 2.17 10.63
N LEU A 152 12.49 2.58 11.22
CA LEU A 152 11.21 2.77 10.52
C LEU A 152 11.10 4.12 9.80
N ALA A 153 11.99 5.07 10.09
CA ALA A 153 12.06 6.36 9.39
C ALA A 153 12.30 6.16 7.88
N LYS A 154 12.06 7.22 7.11
CA LYS A 154 12.34 7.22 5.66
C LYS A 154 13.81 6.87 5.43
N PRO A 155 14.14 5.83 4.65
CA PRO A 155 15.52 5.47 4.39
C PRO A 155 16.27 6.63 3.73
N SER A 156 17.54 6.82 4.12
CA SER A 156 18.41 7.78 3.47
C SER A 156 18.73 7.36 2.04
N SER A 157 19.17 8.31 1.22
CA SER A 157 19.64 8.03 -0.14
C SER A 157 20.80 7.04 -0.15
N SER A 158 21.70 7.09 0.85
CA SER A 158 22.83 6.15 0.97
C SER A 158 22.36 4.72 1.28
N THR A 159 21.38 4.56 2.17
CA THR A 159 20.76 3.25 2.44
C THR A 159 20.10 2.68 1.18
N LEU A 160 19.33 3.50 0.44
CA LEU A 160 18.68 3.03 -0.79
C LEU A 160 19.69 2.70 -1.89
N ALA A 161 20.81 3.44 -1.99
CA ALA A 161 21.88 3.12 -2.92
C ALA A 161 22.53 1.77 -2.59
N LYS A 162 22.81 1.50 -1.30
CA LYS A 162 23.33 0.21 -0.85
C LYS A 162 22.36 -0.94 -1.15
N VAL A 163 21.08 -0.76 -0.86
CA VAL A 163 20.04 -1.76 -1.19
C VAL A 163 19.96 -2.00 -2.70
N ALA A 164 20.04 -0.94 -3.52
CA ALA A 164 20.06 -1.07 -4.97
C ALA A 164 21.27 -1.89 -5.44
N GLU A 165 22.45 -1.65 -4.89
CA GLU A 165 23.66 -2.41 -5.21
C GLU A 165 23.53 -3.88 -4.82
N GLU A 166 23.04 -4.18 -3.61
CA GLU A 166 22.85 -5.56 -3.13
C GLU A 166 21.83 -6.33 -3.96
N LEU A 167 20.67 -5.73 -4.26
CA LEU A 167 19.64 -6.35 -5.11
C LEU A 167 20.13 -6.56 -6.55
N TYR A 168 20.92 -5.62 -7.10
CA TYR A 168 21.51 -5.78 -8.42
C TYR A 168 22.57 -6.88 -8.46
N LYS A 169 23.47 -6.94 -7.47
CA LYS A 169 24.48 -8.00 -7.37
C LYS A 169 23.85 -9.38 -7.26
N GLU A 170 22.76 -9.51 -6.51
CA GLU A 170 22.01 -10.76 -6.44
C GLU A 170 21.36 -11.13 -7.77
N PHE A 171 20.91 -10.14 -8.55
CA PHE A 171 20.38 -10.40 -9.88
C PHE A 171 21.49 -10.87 -10.83
N GLU A 172 22.65 -10.22 -10.77
CA GLU A 172 23.85 -10.59 -11.55
C GLU A 172 24.38 -12.00 -11.18
N SER A 173 24.23 -12.43 -9.93
CA SER A 173 24.66 -13.76 -9.46
C SER A 173 23.80 -14.92 -9.97
N THR A 174 22.69 -14.65 -10.66
CA THR A 174 21.82 -15.69 -11.25
C THR A 174 22.47 -16.51 -12.36
N GLY A 175 23.67 -16.11 -12.82
CA GLY A 175 24.37 -16.72 -13.96
C GLY A 175 23.83 -16.29 -15.33
N LEU A 176 22.83 -15.41 -15.35
CA LEU A 176 22.36 -14.74 -16.55
C LEU A 176 23.36 -13.64 -16.93
N ASN A 177 23.62 -13.49 -18.23
CA ASN A 177 24.45 -12.39 -18.72
C ASN A 177 23.69 -11.06 -18.58
N ILE A 178 23.88 -10.38 -17.46
CA ILE A 178 23.23 -9.12 -17.10
C ILE A 178 24.29 -8.01 -17.16
N PRO A 179 24.23 -7.08 -18.12
CA PRO A 179 25.16 -5.97 -18.21
C PRO A 179 24.88 -4.95 -17.09
N LYS A 180 25.81 -4.02 -16.89
CA LYS A 180 25.61 -2.92 -15.95
C LYS A 180 24.43 -2.02 -16.39
N PRO A 181 23.42 -1.79 -15.55
CA PRO A 181 22.33 -0.88 -15.85
C PRO A 181 22.83 0.57 -15.84
N PHE A 182 22.34 1.41 -16.76
CA PHE A 182 22.67 2.84 -16.77
C PHE A 182 21.80 3.62 -15.75
N PHE A 183 20.73 3.01 -15.24
CA PHE A 183 19.84 3.61 -14.25
C PHE A 183 19.42 2.57 -13.21
N THR A 184 19.46 2.97 -11.94
CA THR A 184 19.02 2.16 -10.80
C THR A 184 18.25 3.02 -9.81
N LYS A 185 17.11 2.54 -9.31
CA LYS A 185 16.36 3.21 -8.25
C LYS A 185 15.66 2.22 -7.32
N ALA A 186 16.08 2.19 -6.06
CA ALA A 186 15.43 1.41 -5.02
C ALA A 186 14.32 2.20 -4.32
N HIS A 187 13.30 1.47 -3.86
CA HIS A 187 12.18 1.99 -3.08
C HIS A 187 11.82 1.00 -1.96
N ARG A 188 11.49 1.51 -0.77
CA ARG A 188 11.03 0.70 0.37
C ARG A 188 9.51 0.75 0.51
N TRP A 189 8.88 -0.40 0.38
CA TRP A 189 7.51 -0.64 0.83
C TRP A 189 7.56 -1.24 2.25
N GLY A 190 7.52 -0.37 3.28
CA GLY A 190 7.64 -0.81 4.69
C GLY A 190 6.42 -1.59 5.23
N SER A 191 5.31 -1.54 4.52
CA SER A 191 4.08 -2.27 4.81
C SER A 191 3.47 -2.78 3.51
N ALA A 192 4.26 -3.49 2.71
CA ALA A 192 3.92 -3.83 1.33
C ALA A 192 2.70 -4.76 1.24
N PHE A 193 2.67 -5.76 2.12
CA PHE A 193 1.62 -6.78 2.12
C PHE A 193 1.15 -7.06 3.55
N PRO A 194 -0.16 -7.13 3.82
CA PRO A 194 -0.65 -7.67 5.08
C PRO A 194 -0.24 -9.14 5.22
N ALA A 195 0.17 -9.52 6.43
CA ALA A 195 0.53 -10.91 6.74
C ALA A 195 -0.69 -11.74 7.17
N VAL A 196 -1.79 -11.09 7.56
CA VAL A 196 -3.05 -11.72 7.98
C VAL A 196 -4.24 -10.93 7.46
N SER A 197 -5.39 -11.59 7.34
CA SER A 197 -6.68 -10.94 7.10
C SER A 197 -7.39 -10.66 8.43
N ILE A 198 -7.85 -9.41 8.62
CA ILE A 198 -8.53 -9.00 9.86
C ILE A 198 -10.05 -9.14 9.81
N ALA A 199 -10.67 -9.15 8.63
CA ALA A 199 -12.13 -9.17 8.49
C ALA A 199 -12.69 -10.53 8.05
N ARG A 200 -11.82 -11.46 7.62
CA ARG A 200 -12.20 -12.83 7.21
C ARG A 200 -13.45 -12.80 6.29
N ASP A 201 -14.53 -13.46 6.70
CA ASP A 201 -15.77 -13.61 5.92
C ASP A 201 -16.57 -12.31 5.78
N GLU A 202 -16.41 -11.35 6.69
CA GLU A 202 -17.10 -10.06 6.63
C GLU A 202 -16.46 -9.11 5.60
N THR A 203 -15.24 -9.40 5.14
CA THR A 203 -14.47 -8.68 4.10
C THR A 203 -14.16 -7.20 4.36
N CYS A 204 -14.80 -6.56 5.35
CA CYS A 204 -14.50 -5.24 5.89
C CYS A 204 -14.89 -5.20 7.37
N LEU A 205 -14.34 -4.25 8.13
CA LEU A 205 -14.84 -3.95 9.48
C LEU A 205 -15.87 -2.81 9.41
N PHE A 206 -16.96 -2.88 10.16
CA PHE A 206 -18.02 -1.88 10.10
C PHE A 206 -18.65 -1.58 11.45
N ASP A 207 -18.72 -0.31 11.82
CA ASP A 207 -19.54 0.17 12.93
C ASP A 207 -20.81 0.82 12.37
N LYS A 208 -21.95 0.17 12.63
CA LYS A 208 -23.26 0.62 12.16
C LYS A 208 -23.72 1.91 12.86
N GLN A 209 -23.47 2.05 14.16
CA GLN A 209 -23.98 3.18 14.95
C GLN A 209 -23.30 4.48 14.53
N LYS A 210 -21.98 4.42 14.32
CA LYS A 210 -21.15 5.54 13.91
C LYS A 210 -20.98 5.62 12.39
N ARG A 211 -21.55 4.71 11.60
CA ARG A 211 -21.51 4.73 10.11
C ARG A 211 -20.08 4.84 9.57
N VAL A 212 -19.16 4.07 10.14
CA VAL A 212 -17.77 4.01 9.69
C VAL A 212 -17.39 2.60 9.29
N ALA A 213 -16.85 2.47 8.07
CA ALA A 213 -16.33 1.23 7.53
C ALA A 213 -14.82 1.33 7.35
N VAL A 214 -14.11 0.23 7.62
CA VAL A 214 -12.68 0.11 7.36
C VAL A 214 -12.45 -1.02 6.38
N CYS A 215 -11.74 -0.72 5.29
CA CYS A 215 -11.51 -1.63 4.19
C CYS A 215 -10.07 -1.58 3.69
N GLY A 216 -9.69 -2.59 2.93
CA GLY A 216 -8.38 -2.68 2.29
C GLY A 216 -7.99 -4.12 2.04
N ASP A 217 -6.84 -4.31 1.40
CA ASP A 217 -6.24 -5.63 1.20
C ASP A 217 -6.08 -6.39 2.53
N PHE A 218 -5.72 -5.68 3.60
CA PHE A 218 -5.58 -6.22 4.96
C PHE A 218 -6.88 -6.79 5.56
N CYS A 219 -8.05 -6.48 5.00
CA CYS A 219 -9.30 -7.07 5.42
C CYS A 219 -9.58 -8.42 4.75
N VAL A 220 -8.97 -8.73 3.59
CA VAL A 220 -9.31 -9.90 2.77
C VAL A 220 -8.06 -10.71 2.40
N SER A 221 -7.20 -10.16 1.55
CA SER A 221 -5.99 -10.81 1.07
C SER A 221 -4.99 -9.77 0.55
N PRO A 222 -3.67 -10.05 0.57
CA PRO A 222 -2.60 -9.14 0.11
C PRO A 222 -2.58 -8.99 -1.42
N SER A 223 -3.70 -8.60 -2.02
CA SER A 223 -3.89 -8.52 -3.47
C SER A 223 -4.79 -7.34 -3.86
N VAL A 224 -4.70 -6.95 -5.14
CA VAL A 224 -5.60 -5.93 -5.71
C VAL A 224 -7.05 -6.37 -5.63
N GLU A 225 -7.34 -7.66 -5.89
CA GLU A 225 -8.68 -8.22 -5.79
C GLU A 225 -9.22 -8.13 -4.36
N GLY A 226 -8.41 -8.50 -3.37
CA GLY A 226 -8.77 -8.39 -1.94
C GLY A 226 -9.12 -6.95 -1.54
N ALA A 227 -8.35 -5.97 -2.00
CA ALA A 227 -8.63 -4.55 -1.76
C ALA A 227 -9.96 -4.11 -2.40
N ILE A 228 -10.23 -4.52 -3.65
CA ILE A 228 -11.47 -4.19 -4.35
C ILE A 228 -12.67 -4.82 -3.65
N LEU A 229 -12.61 -6.11 -3.32
CA LEU A 229 -13.68 -6.83 -2.63
C LEU A 229 -14.02 -6.16 -1.29
N SER A 230 -12.99 -5.81 -0.52
CA SER A 230 -13.16 -5.11 0.75
C SER A 230 -13.82 -3.74 0.59
N GLY A 231 -13.40 -2.96 -0.42
CA GLY A 231 -14.00 -1.67 -0.73
C GLY A 231 -15.46 -1.77 -1.13
N CYS A 232 -15.82 -2.74 -1.98
CA CYS A 232 -17.20 -3.01 -2.38
C CYS A 232 -18.07 -3.42 -1.19
N ALA A 233 -17.54 -4.22 -0.27
CA ALA A 233 -18.26 -4.63 0.94
C ALA A 233 -18.53 -3.43 1.87
N ALA A 234 -17.53 -2.58 2.11
CA ALA A 234 -17.67 -1.37 2.90
C ALA A 234 -18.73 -0.41 2.32
N ALA A 235 -18.67 -0.16 1.00
CA ALA A 235 -19.67 0.64 0.30
C ALA A 235 -21.08 0.04 0.44
N SER A 236 -21.22 -1.27 0.26
CA SER A 236 -22.50 -1.97 0.37
C SER A 236 -23.13 -1.86 1.77
N LYS A 237 -22.33 -1.93 2.85
CA LYS A 237 -22.83 -1.78 4.22
C LYS A 237 -23.35 -0.35 4.46
N LEU A 238 -22.66 0.68 3.97
CA LEU A 238 -23.10 2.07 4.10
C LEU A 238 -24.32 2.40 3.24
N VAL A 239 -24.37 1.95 1.98
CA VAL A 239 -25.53 2.19 1.09
C VAL A 239 -26.80 1.59 1.68
N LYS A 240 -26.73 0.34 2.17
CA LYS A 240 -27.88 -0.32 2.82
C LYS A 240 -28.42 0.46 4.01
N MET A 241 -27.56 1.17 4.74
CA MET A 241 -28.00 2.04 5.83
C MET A 241 -28.72 3.28 5.31
N CYS A 242 -28.16 3.97 4.32
CA CYS A 242 -28.76 5.17 3.74
C CYS A 242 -30.11 4.88 3.07
N SER A 243 -30.31 3.69 2.52
CA SER A 243 -31.60 3.26 1.95
C SER A 243 -32.65 2.83 3.00
N SER A 244 -32.25 2.72 4.27
CA SER A 244 -33.13 2.34 5.39
C SER A 244 -33.50 3.52 6.31
N LEU A 245 -33.02 4.72 5.97
CA LEU A 245 -33.39 6.01 6.58
C LEU A 245 -34.45 6.69 5.73
#